data_AF-A0A0M0LKL4-F1
#
_entry.id   AF-A0A0M0LKL4-F1
#
_cell.length_a   1.000
_cell.length_b   1.000
_cell.length_c   1.000
_cell.angle_alpha   90.00
_cell.angle_beta   90.00
_cell.angle_gamma   90.00
#
_symmetry.space_group_name_H-M   'P 1'
#
loop_
_entity.id
_entity.type
_entity.pdbx_description
1 polymer ?
#
loop_
_entity_poly.entity_id
_entity_poly.type
_entity_poly.pdbx_seq_one_letter_code
_entity_poly.pdbx_strand_id
1 'polypeptide(L)'
;MINEYHAIKASFQASSGDIQVEDGNVSEDLSIEATSGKIKANNNKANDILLKTSSGNIINENANAVKKLFIQATSGGIEVVNNQSIYLLGKLALLRLS
;
A
#
# COMPACT_ATOMS: atom_id res chain seq x y z
N MET A 1 -4.42 4.90 -12.81
CA MET A 1 -4.41 3.43 -12.73
C MET A 1 -3.12 2.94 -13.35
N ILE A 2 -2.38 2.07 -12.66
CA ILE A 2 -1.14 1.43 -13.13
C ILE A 2 -1.25 -0.04 -12.78
N ASN A 3 -1.04 -0.92 -13.77
CA ASN A 3 -1.10 -2.37 -13.60
C ASN A 3 0.14 -3.01 -14.23
N GLU A 4 0.47 -4.23 -13.82
CA GLU A 4 1.49 -5.10 -14.44
C GLU A 4 2.84 -4.38 -14.69
N TYR A 5 3.48 -3.93 -13.61
CA TYR A 5 4.72 -3.15 -13.69
C TYR A 5 5.89 -3.82 -12.99
N HIS A 6 7.08 -3.61 -13.54
CA HIS A 6 8.36 -4.07 -12.98
C HIS A 6 9.28 -2.88 -12.76
N ALA A 7 9.85 -2.76 -11.56
CA ALA A 7 10.73 -1.65 -11.23
C ALA A 7 11.74 -2.04 -10.15
N ILE A 8 12.82 -1.27 -10.02
CA ILE A 8 13.69 -1.37 -8.84
C ILE A 8 13.05 -0.63 -7.66
N LYS A 9 12.60 0.60 -7.90
CA LYS A 9 11.80 1.41 -6.98
C LYS A 9 10.64 2.04 -7.74
N ALA A 10 9.50 2.24 -7.08
CA ALA A 10 8.35 2.91 -7.65
C ALA A 10 7.72 3.89 -6.63
N SER A 11 7.34 5.08 -7.09
CA SER A 11 6.63 6.07 -6.28
C SER A 11 5.44 6.65 -7.03
N PHE A 12 4.28 6.64 -6.40
CA PHE A 12 3.04 7.18 -6.93
C PHE A 12 2.46 8.18 -5.94
N GLN A 13 2.16 9.39 -6.41
CA GLN A 13 1.70 10.48 -5.55
C GLN A 13 0.52 11.21 -6.18
N ALA A 14 -0.45 11.59 -5.35
CA ALA A 14 -1.57 12.42 -5.76
C ALA A 14 -1.97 13.40 -4.65
N SER A 15 -2.21 14.66 -5.01
CA SER A 15 -2.78 15.63 -4.06
C SER A 15 -4.29 15.41 -3.89
N SER A 16 -4.96 15.03 -4.98
CA SER A 16 -6.38 14.72 -5.00
C SER A 16 -6.68 13.63 -6.02
N GLY A 17 -7.72 12.84 -5.74
CA GLY A 17 -8.14 11.73 -6.59
C GLY A 17 -7.59 10.38 -6.14
N ASP A 18 -8.10 9.33 -6.77
CA ASP A 18 -7.80 7.96 -6.38
C ASP A 18 -6.53 7.44 -7.06
N ILE A 19 -5.69 6.75 -6.29
CA ILE A 19 -4.53 6.02 -6.80
C ILE A 19 -4.87 4.52 -6.82
N GLN A 20 -4.77 3.91 -7.99
CA GLN A 20 -4.89 2.46 -8.18
C GLN A 20 -3.60 1.94 -8.80
N VAL A 21 -2.89 1.08 -8.05
CA VAL A 21 -1.61 0.47 -8.41
C VAL A 21 -1.69 -1.01 -8.11
N GLU A 22 -1.68 -1.85 -9.13
CA GLU A 22 -1.95 -3.29 -9.01
C GLU A 22 -0.88 -4.12 -9.72
N ASP A 23 -0.70 -5.36 -9.26
CA ASP A 23 0.13 -6.38 -9.89
C ASP A 23 1.60 -5.96 -10.14
N GLY A 24 2.16 -5.18 -9.22
CA GLY A 24 3.53 -4.70 -9.27
C GLY A 24 4.56 -5.71 -8.75
N ASN A 25 5.69 -5.82 -9.45
CA ASN A 25 6.88 -6.52 -8.97
C ASN A 25 8.06 -5.55 -8.85
N VAL A 26 8.28 -5.05 -7.62
CA VAL A 26 9.30 -4.07 -7.28
C VAL A 26 10.41 -4.76 -6.50
N SER A 27 11.68 -4.57 -6.86
CA SER A 27 12.77 -5.26 -6.15
C SER A 27 13.16 -4.62 -4.82
N GLU A 28 12.92 -3.32 -4.66
CA GLU A 28 13.22 -2.56 -3.44
C GLU A 28 11.97 -1.90 -2.85
N ASP A 29 11.70 -0.64 -3.20
CA ASP A 29 10.76 0.20 -2.48
C ASP A 29 9.53 0.54 -3.34
N LEU A 30 8.34 0.28 -2.81
CA LEU A 30 7.08 0.80 -3.33
C LEU A 30 6.49 1.84 -2.37
N SER A 31 6.36 3.09 -2.83
CA SER A 31 5.70 4.15 -2.07
C SER A 31 4.47 4.69 -2.81
N ILE A 32 3.33 4.72 -2.11
CA ILE A 32 2.06 5.26 -2.63
C ILE A 32 1.51 6.24 -1.60
N GLU A 33 1.41 7.52 -1.98
CA GLU A 33 0.98 8.58 -1.08
C GLU A 33 -0.13 9.43 -1.72
N ALA A 34 -1.21 9.67 -0.99
CA ALA A 34 -2.30 10.53 -1.44
C ALA A 34 -2.71 11.52 -0.36
N THR A 35 -2.78 12.82 -0.65
CA THR A 35 -3.31 13.78 0.34
C THR A 35 -4.81 13.57 0.55
N SER A 36 -5.56 13.39 -0.54
CA SER A 36 -6.99 13.12 -0.50
C SER A 36 -7.42 12.16 -1.61
N GLY A 37 -8.29 11.21 -1.29
CA GLY A 37 -8.72 10.15 -2.22
C GLY A 37 -8.35 8.75 -1.75
N LYS A 38 -8.82 7.74 -2.47
CA LYS A 38 -8.60 6.33 -2.14
C LYS A 38 -7.26 5.84 -2.68
N ILE A 39 -6.55 5.04 -1.89
CA ILE A 39 -5.43 4.23 -2.36
C ILE A 39 -5.91 2.78 -2.47
N LYS A 40 -5.78 2.19 -3.66
CA LYS A 40 -5.96 0.76 -3.89
C LYS A 40 -4.65 0.16 -4.40
N ALA A 41 -4.07 -0.74 -3.61
CA ALA A 41 -2.71 -1.24 -3.80
C ALA A 41 -2.65 -2.77 -3.78
N ASN A 42 -3.34 -3.45 -4.69
CA ASN A 42 -3.50 -4.92 -4.64
C ASN A 42 -2.36 -5.67 -5.34
N ASN A 43 -2.05 -6.88 -4.86
CA ASN A 43 -1.13 -7.85 -5.48
C ASN A 43 0.31 -7.32 -5.70
N ASN A 44 0.74 -6.31 -4.95
CA ASN A 44 2.06 -5.72 -5.11
C ASN A 44 3.12 -6.48 -4.32
N LYS A 45 4.31 -6.63 -4.91
CA LYS A 45 5.48 -7.26 -4.29
C LYS A 45 6.62 -6.24 -4.20
N ALA A 46 7.21 -6.10 -3.02
CA ALA A 46 8.38 -5.26 -2.79
C ALA A 46 9.20 -5.75 -1.60
N ASN A 47 10.40 -5.19 -1.36
CA ASN A 47 11.03 -5.36 -0.06
C ASN A 47 10.27 -4.54 0.99
N ASP A 48 10.02 -3.28 0.68
CA ASP A 48 9.33 -2.35 1.55
C ASP A 48 8.15 -1.71 0.80
N ILE A 49 6.96 -1.78 1.40
CA ILE A 49 5.73 -1.18 0.89
C ILE A 49 5.27 -0.10 1.85
N LEU A 50 5.07 1.11 1.33
CA LEU A 50 4.60 2.29 2.06
C LEU A 50 3.31 2.82 1.45
N LEU A 51 2.22 2.80 2.21
CA LEU A 51 0.93 3.35 1.80
C LEU A 51 0.51 4.44 2.79
N LYS A 52 0.31 5.67 2.31
CA LYS A 52 -0.09 6.80 3.16
C LYS A 52 -1.20 7.63 2.57
N THR A 53 -2.17 8.00 3.41
CA THR A 53 -3.11 9.06 3.07
C THR A 53 -3.45 9.98 4.23
N SER A 54 -3.71 11.26 3.94
CA SER A 54 -4.18 12.21 4.96
C SER A 54 -5.69 12.13 5.14
N SER A 55 -6.47 12.12 4.05
CA SER A 55 -7.94 12.09 4.09
C SER A 55 -8.48 11.17 3.01
N GLY A 56 -8.51 9.87 3.31
CA GLY A 56 -8.78 8.85 2.31
C GLY A 56 -8.82 7.44 2.89
N ASN A 57 -9.35 6.51 2.10
CA ASN A 57 -9.35 5.09 2.46
C ASN A 57 -8.17 4.38 1.80
N ILE A 58 -7.56 3.42 2.49
CA ILE A 58 -6.54 2.54 1.93
C ILE A 58 -7.11 1.12 1.85
N ILE A 59 -7.04 0.53 0.67
CA ILE A 59 -7.36 -0.89 0.42
C ILE A 59 -6.09 -1.55 -0.09
N ASN A 60 -5.62 -2.56 0.62
CA ASN A 60 -4.42 -3.30 0.27
C ASN A 60 -4.67 -4.80 0.45
N GLU A 61 -4.70 -5.51 -0.67
CA GLU A 61 -5.00 -6.95 -0.69
C GLU A 61 -3.86 -7.74 -1.34
N ASN A 62 -3.55 -8.90 -0.77
CA ASN A 62 -2.60 -9.87 -1.31
C ASN A 62 -1.20 -9.30 -1.64
N ALA A 63 -0.75 -8.25 -0.95
CA ALA A 63 0.59 -7.71 -1.12
C ALA A 63 1.62 -8.54 -0.35
N ASN A 64 2.83 -8.62 -0.90
CA ASN A 64 3.97 -9.30 -0.29
C ASN A 64 5.13 -8.33 -0.15
N ALA A 65 5.32 -7.83 1.07
CA ALA A 65 6.48 -7.04 1.43
C ALA A 65 7.52 -7.93 2.12
N VAL A 66 8.68 -8.19 1.51
CA VAL A 66 9.69 -9.09 2.07
C VAL A 66 10.13 -8.65 3.46
N LYS A 67 10.22 -7.34 3.71
CA LYS A 67 10.66 -6.77 4.98
C LYS A 67 9.53 -6.05 5.70
N LYS A 68 8.99 -4.98 5.12
CA LYS A 68 8.08 -4.08 5.84
C LYS A 68 6.89 -3.67 5.00
N LEU A 69 5.71 -3.78 5.61
CA LEU A 69 4.49 -3.14 5.14
C LEU A 69 4.13 -2.03 6.13
N PHE A 70 4.12 -0.79 5.67
CA PHE A 70 3.67 0.37 6.46
C PHE A 70 2.44 0.99 5.84
N ILE A 71 1.36 1.07 6.60
CA ILE A 71 0.08 1.62 6.14
C ILE A 71 -0.43 2.65 7.15
N GLN A 72 -0.71 3.85 6.67
CA GLN A 72 -1.19 4.93 7.53
C GLN A 72 -2.25 5.79 6.82
N ALA A 73 -3.40 5.94 7.46
CA ALA A 73 -4.40 6.94 7.13
C ALA A 73 -4.58 7.88 8.34
N THR A 74 -4.46 9.19 8.13
CA THR A 74 -4.76 10.15 9.20
C THR A 74 -6.27 10.14 9.48
N SER A 75 -7.06 10.32 8.42
CA SER A 75 -8.53 10.21 8.40
C SER A 75 -8.99 9.25 7.29
N GLY A 76 -9.98 8.43 7.59
CA GLY A 76 -10.47 7.36 6.71
C GLY A 76 -10.20 5.96 7.24
N GLY A 77 -10.63 4.95 6.50
CA GLY A 77 -10.49 3.53 6.83
C GLY A 77 -9.26 2.89 6.20
N ILE A 78 -8.74 1.86 6.87
CA ILE A 78 -7.68 1.00 6.34
C ILE A 78 -8.23 -0.42 6.29
N GLU A 79 -8.25 -1.01 5.10
CA GLU A 79 -8.62 -2.40 4.86
C GLU A 79 -7.39 -3.14 4.30
N VAL A 80 -7.03 -4.22 5.00
CA VAL A 80 -5.81 -5.00 4.73
C VAL A 80 -6.20 -6.47 4.78
N VAL A 81 -6.05 -7.17 3.66
CA VAL A 81 -6.47 -8.57 3.51
C VAL A 81 -5.35 -9.40 2.89
N ASN A 82 -5.01 -10.53 3.53
CA ASN A 82 -4.03 -11.51 3.01
C ASN A 82 -2.64 -10.95 2.67
N ASN A 83 -2.15 -9.98 3.44
CA ASN A 83 -0.83 -9.39 3.19
C ASN A 83 0.26 -10.14 3.98
N GLN A 84 1.45 -10.22 3.40
CA GLN A 84 2.63 -10.85 4.01
C GLN A 84 3.72 -9.81 4.24
N SER A 85 4.26 -9.76 5.45
CA SER A 85 5.50 -9.04 5.76
C SER A 85 6.15 -9.53 7.04
N ILE A 86 7.46 -9.31 7.20
CA ILE A 86 8.14 -9.53 8.49
C ILE A 86 7.67 -8.48 9.51
N TYR A 87 7.53 -7.22 9.08
CA TYR A 87 7.08 -6.12 9.93
C TYR A 87 5.85 -5.42 9.33
N LEU A 88 4.73 -5.51 10.03
CA LEU A 88 3.53 -4.73 9.75
C LEU A 88 3.42 -3.57 10.74
N LEU A 89 3.43 -2.34 10.24
CA LEU A 89 3.36 -1.12 11.05
C LEU A 89 2.25 -0.20 10.53
N GLY A 90 1.41 0.34 11.42
CA GLY A 90 0.30 1.20 11.02
C GLY A 90 -0.66 1.54 12.15
N LYS A 91 -1.59 2.46 11.90
CA LYS A 91 -2.63 2.86 12.87
C LYS A 91 -3.55 1.66 13.12
N LEU A 92 -3.39 1.05 14.30
CA LEU A 92 -4.20 0.00 14.95
C LEU A 92 -5.49 -0.42 14.19
N ALA A 93 -5.34 -1.20 13.13
CA ALA A 93 -6.42 -2.03 12.60
C ALA A 93 -6.16 -3.44 13.16
N LEU A 94 -7.10 -3.98 13.93
CA LEU A 94 -7.09 -5.39 14.31
C LEU A 94 -6.91 -6.21 13.03
N LEU A 95 -5.75 -6.84 12.84
CA LEU A 95 -5.62 -7.91 11.86
C LEU A 95 -5.51 -9.24 12.60
N ARG A 96 -6.53 -10.08 12.39
CA ARG A 96 -6.40 -11.52 12.55
C ARG A 96 -5.39 -11.98 11.51
N LEU A 97 -4.25 -12.49 11.99
CA LEU A 97 -3.44 -13.43 11.24
C LEU A 97 -4.26 -14.73 11.20
N SER A 98 -4.82 -15.06 10.03
CA SER A 98 -5.35 -16.41 9.75
C SER A 98 -4.29 -17.22 9.03
#